data_AF-A0A9X1ZXT6-F1
#
_entry.id   AF-A0A9X1ZXT6-F1
#
_cell.length_a   1.000
_cell.length_b   1.000
_cell.length_c   1.000
_cell.angle_alpha   90.00
_cell.angle_beta   90.00
_cell.angle_gamma   90.00
#
_symmetry.space_group_name_H-M   'P 1'
#
loop_
_entity.id
_entity.type
_entity.pdbx_description
1 polymer ?
#
loop_
_entity_poly.entity_id
_entity_poly.type
_entity_poly.pdbx_seq_one_letter_code
_entity_poly.pdbx_strand_id
1 'polypeptide(L)' 'MYKVNNSMVIEKMDEHFCLVSELKGKKVVEMCFATIEDALSYSFERKYCTTC' A
#
# COMPACT_ATOMS: atom_id res chain seq x y z
N MET A 1 -9.22 3.56 1.59
CA MET A 1 -8.01 3.03 2.28
C MET A 1 -8.11 1.53 2.24
N TYR A 2 -7.19 0.87 1.54
CA TYR A 2 -7.17 -0.60 1.43
C TYR A 2 -6.12 -1.15 2.36
N LYS A 3 -6.52 -2.02 3.29
CA LYS A 3 -5.59 -2.59 4.27
C LYS A 3 -4.87 -3.78 3.63
N VAL A 4 -3.58 -3.62 3.36
CA VAL A 4 -2.73 -4.68 2.80
C VAL A 4 -2.29 -5.64 3.91
N ASN A 5 -1.88 -5.08 5.06
CA ASN A 5 -1.53 -5.84 6.25
C ASN A 5 -1.68 -4.96 7.52
N ASN A 6 -1.30 -5.47 8.70
CA ASN A 6 -1.34 -4.75 9.96
C ASN A 6 -0.46 -3.50 10.00
N SER A 7 0.61 -3.45 9.20
CA SER A 7 1.55 -2.33 9.12
C SER A 7 1.59 -1.66 7.75
N MET A 8 0.72 -2.05 6.80
CA MET A 8 0.73 -1.49 5.44
C MET A 8 -0.68 -1.25 4.91
N VAL A 9 -0.86 -0.07 4.32
CA VAL A 9 -2.13 0.44 3.85
C VAL A 9 -1.93 1.13 2.51
N ILE A 10 -2.86 0.96 1.59
CA ILE A 10 -2.93 1.76 0.37
C ILE A 10 -3.85 2.94 0.66
N GLU A 11 -3.28 4.13 0.66
CA GLU A 11 -3.99 5.41 0.78
C GLU A 11 -4.06 6.06 -0.61
N LYS A 12 -5.23 6.62 -0.94
CA LYS A 12 -5.37 7.43 -2.16
C LYS A 12 -4.88 8.84 -1.82
N MET A 13 -3.84 9.29 -2.52
CA MET A 13 -3.27 10.63 -2.40
C MET A 13 -3.44 11.30 -3.77
N ASP A 14 -4.38 12.24 -3.84
CA ASP A 14 -4.81 12.90 -5.08
C ASP A 14 -5.25 11.91 -6.17
N GLU A 15 -4.51 11.83 -7.27
CA GLU A 15 -4.76 10.92 -8.40
C GLU A 15 -3.95 9.62 -8.33
N HIS A 16 -3.19 9.41 -7.26
CA HIS A 16 -2.33 8.24 -7.08
C HIS A 16 -2.77 7.38 -5.89
N PHE A 17 -2.44 6.10 -5.96
CA PHE A 17 -2.60 5.12 -4.90
C PHE A 17 -1.24 4.83 -4.30
N CYS A 18 -1.00 5.30 -3.09
CA CYS A 18 0.29 5.16 -2.41
C CYS A 18 0.25 4.05 -1.37
N LEU A 19 1.23 3.15 -1.43
CA LEU A 19 1.52 2.18 -0.40
C LEU A 19 2.24 2.88 0.75
N VAL A 20 1.59 2.91 1.89
CA VAL A 20 2.09 3.53 3.11
C VAL A 20 2.36 2.42 4.13
N SER A 21 3.60 2.35 4.61
CA SER A 21 3.99 1.50 5.71
C SER A 21 3.97 2.32 7.01
N GLU A 22 3.44 1.74 8.09
CA GLU A 22 3.48 2.34 9.42
C GLU A 22 4.51 1.59 10.27
N LEU A 23 5.66 2.23 10.46
CA LEU A 23 6.78 1.72 11.24
C LEU A 23 6.98 2.63 12.45
N LYS A 24 6.73 2.10 13.66
CA LYS A 24 6.93 2.80 14.94
C LYS A 24 6.21 4.17 15.01
N GLY A 25 4.96 4.22 14.52
CA GLY A 25 4.13 5.44 14.53
C GLY A 25 4.54 6.50 13.50
N LYS A 26 5.47 6.17 12.59
CA LYS A 26 5.77 6.99 11.41
C LYS A 26 5.19 6.32 10.17
N LYS A 27 4.36 7.06 9.46
CA LYS A 27 3.91 6.71 8.11
C LYS A 27 5.04 6.98 7.12
N VAL A 28 5.48 5.97 6.40
CA VAL A 28 6.47 6.06 5.33
C VAL A 28 5.79 5.67 4.04
N VAL A 29 5.84 6.57 3.05
CA VAL A 29 5.37 6.24 1.70
C VAL A 29 6.46 5.43 1.02
N GLU A 30 6.17 4.19 0.69
CA GLU A 30 7.10 3.30 0.00
C GLU A 30 7.05 3.54 -1.51
N MET A 31 5.84 3.58 -2.07
CA MET A 31 5.63 3.65 -3.52
C MET A 31 4.23 4.17 -3.84
N CYS A 32 4.09 4.87 -4.96
CA CYS A 32 2.81 5.36 -5.47
C CYS A 32 2.56 4.82 -6.87
N PHE A 33 1.29 4.51 -7.14
CA PHE A 33 0.80 3.90 -8.37
C PHE A 33 -0.30 4.76 -8.97
N ALA A 34 -0.45 4.72 -10.29
CA ALA A 34 -1.54 5.42 -10.97
C ALA A 34 -2.89 4.72 -10.73
N THR A 35 -2.89 3.39 -10.63
CA THR A 35 -4.10 2.60 -10.39
C THR A 35 -4.01 1.78 -9.11
N ILE A 36 -5.17 1.42 -8.57
CA ILE A 36 -5.24 0.55 -7.40
C ILE A 36 -4.84 -0.89 -7.71
N GLU A 37 -5.10 -1.35 -8.94
CA GLU A 37 -4.76 -2.71 -9.39
C GLU A 37 -3.25 -2.91 -9.42
N ASP A 38 -2.49 -1.90 -9.86
CA ASP A 38 -1.03 -1.92 -9.81
C ASP A 38 -0.53 -1.96 -8.36
N ALA A 39 -1.13 -1.15 -7.47
CA ALA A 39 -0.76 -1.12 -6.06
C ALA A 39 -1.04 -2.45 -5.34
N LEU A 40 -2.15 -3.11 -5.68
CA LEU A 40 -2.52 -4.42 -5.14
C LEU A 40 -1.61 -5.52 -5.70
N SER A 41 -1.36 -5.53 -7.01
CA SER A 41 -0.48 -6.49 -7.67
C SER A 41 0.94 -6.42 -7.10
N TYR A 42 1.48 -5.22 -6.93
CA TYR A 42 2.77 -5.01 -6.28
C TYR A 42 2.79 -5.52 -4.84
N SER A 43 1.72 -5.24 -4.08
CA SER A 43 1.58 -5.72 -2.70
C SER A 43 1.52 -7.24 -2.59
N PHE A 44 0.92 -7.91 -3.59
CA PHE A 44 0.86 -9.36 -3.70
C PHE A 44 2.22 -9.95 -4.09
N GLU A 45 2.90 -9.41 -5.11
CA GLU A 45 4.23 -9.86 -5.54
C GLU A 45 5.27 -9.75 -4.43
N ARG A 46 5.20 -8.66 -3.65
CA ARG A 46 6.07 -8.43 -2.49
C ARG A 46 5.71 -9.29 -1.28
N LYS A 47 4.63 -10.08 -1.36
CA LYS A 47 4.06 -10.87 -0.25
C LYS A 47 3.69 -10.02 0.97
N TYR A 48 3.40 -8.74 0.77
CA TYR A 48 2.83 -7.90 1.83
C TYR A 48 1.41 -8.31 2.14
N CYS A 49 0.72 -8.79 1.11
CA CYS A 49 -0.61 -9.32 1.18
C CYS A 49 -0.59 -10.83 0.97
N THR A 50 -0.90 -11.60 2.01
CA THR A 50 -1.03 -13.06 1.94
C THR A 50 -2.47 -13.52 1.68
N THR A 51 -3.44 -12.61 1.85
CA THR A 51 -4.88 -12.79 1.60
C THR A 51 -5.51 -11.44 1.30
N CYS A 52 -5.27 -10.94 0.09
CA CYS A 52 -6.20 -10.07 -0.62
C CYS A 52 -6.60 -10.81 -1.91
#